data_AF-A0A1F3KEW2-F1
#
_entry.id   AF-A0A1F3KEW2-F1
#
_cell.length_a   1.000
_cell.length_b   1.000
_cell.length_c   1.000
_cell.angle_alpha   90.00
_cell.angle_beta   90.00
_cell.angle_gamma   90.00
#
_symmetry.space_group_name_H-M   'P 1'
#
loop_
_entity.id
_entity.type
_entity.pdbx_description
1 polymer ?
#
loop_
_entity_poly.entity_id
_entity_poly.type
_entity_poly.pdbx_seq_one_letter_code
_entity_poly.pdbx_strand_id
1 'polypeptide(L)'
;MKTLILVSVAFFMVNYVSAQKIKESDVPKNVVSAFQAKFKGAKVKKWEKEKDKFEVEFDFNKNEMSADFSADGKLLESEQEIKTSELSKTITDYITKNYAGYKLGEAAKIMGADGKISFEAEVSKGKEKMDLIFDDKGNFIKKNVEPQDKKEDKD
;
A
#
# COMPACT_ATOMS: atom_id res chain seq x y z
N MET A 1 -51.24 -9.65 23.87
CA MET A 1 -50.82 -10.79 23.03
C MET A 1 -49.36 -10.59 22.69
N LYS A 2 -48.52 -11.59 22.95
CA LYS A 2 -47.06 -11.51 22.80
C LYS A 2 -46.72 -11.74 21.33
N THR A 3 -46.30 -10.71 20.61
CA THR A 3 -45.75 -10.88 19.26
C THR A 3 -44.26 -11.12 19.36
N LEU A 4 -43.88 -12.37 19.09
CA LEU A 4 -42.51 -12.82 18.82
C LEU A 4 -42.04 -12.18 17.51
N ILE A 5 -40.94 -11.42 17.55
CA ILE A 5 -40.21 -11.02 16.35
C ILE A 5 -38.96 -11.88 16.28
N LEU A 6 -38.87 -12.66 15.20
CA LEU A 6 -37.71 -13.45 14.81
C LEU A 6 -36.45 -12.59 14.82
N VAL A 7 -35.41 -13.05 15.50
CA VAL A 7 -34.05 -12.55 15.34
C VAL A 7 -33.54 -13.01 13.98
N SER A 8 -33.66 -12.15 12.97
CA SER A 8 -32.95 -12.29 11.71
C SER A 8 -31.49 -11.92 11.93
N VAL A 9 -30.64 -12.92 12.19
CA VAL A 9 -29.18 -12.74 12.18
C VAL A 9 -28.77 -12.46 10.74
N ALA A 10 -28.64 -11.18 10.39
CA ALA A 10 -28.02 -10.75 9.16
C ALA A 10 -26.52 -11.07 9.24
N PHE A 11 -26.11 -12.14 8.57
CA PHE A 11 -24.71 -12.51 8.40
C PHE A 11 -24.07 -11.50 7.45
N PHE A 12 -23.53 -10.40 8.00
CA PHE A 12 -22.67 -9.48 7.25
C PHE A 12 -21.39 -10.24 6.88
N MET A 13 -21.34 -10.79 5.66
CA MET A 13 -20.09 -11.25 5.05
C MET A 13 -19.20 -10.03 4.83
N VAL A 14 -18.28 -9.81 5.76
CA VAL A 14 -17.15 -8.91 5.57
C VAL A 14 -16.29 -9.56 4.48
N ASN A 15 -16.31 -8.99 3.27
CA ASN A 15 -15.42 -9.41 2.21
C ASN A 15 -14.02 -8.92 2.61
N TYR A 16 -13.27 -9.79 3.27
CA TYR A 16 -11.86 -9.55 3.57
C TYR A 16 -11.09 -9.62 2.26
N VAL A 17 -10.76 -8.44 1.72
CA VAL A 17 -9.82 -8.33 0.61
C VAL A 17 -8.44 -8.41 1.21
N SER A 18 -7.77 -9.55 1.03
CA SER A 18 -6.35 -9.73 1.34
C SER A 18 -5.60 -9.97 0.04
N ALA A 19 -4.39 -9.41 -0.08
CA ALA A 19 -3.51 -9.68 -1.20
C ALA A 19 -3.09 -11.16 -1.18
N GLN A 20 -3.21 -11.84 -2.33
CA GLN A 20 -2.83 -13.25 -2.45
C GLN A 20 -1.45 -13.35 -3.07
N LYS A 21 -0.50 -13.91 -2.32
CA LYS A 21 0.80 -14.31 -2.88
C LYS A 21 0.61 -15.33 -3.99
N ILE A 22 1.14 -15.02 -5.18
CA ILE A 22 1.05 -15.88 -6.37
C ILE A 22 2.44 -16.18 -6.93
N LYS A 23 2.52 -17.22 -7.77
CA LYS A 23 3.74 -17.49 -8.53
C LYS A 23 3.78 -16.56 -9.75
N GLU A 24 4.97 -16.19 -10.20
CA GLU A 24 5.12 -15.39 -11.42
C GLU A 24 4.47 -16.07 -12.65
N SER A 25 4.46 -17.41 -12.70
CA SER A 25 3.79 -18.16 -13.77
C SER A 25 2.27 -17.92 -13.86
N ASP A 26 1.66 -17.44 -12.77
CA ASP A 26 0.23 -17.17 -12.66
C ASP A 26 -0.08 -15.69 -12.95
N VAL A 27 0.96 -14.86 -13.16
CA VAL A 27 0.83 -13.47 -13.58
C VAL A 27 0.67 -13.41 -15.10
N PRO A 28 -0.28 -12.62 -15.65
CA PRO A 28 -0.44 -12.46 -17.08
C PRO A 28 0.88 -12.02 -17.76
N LYS A 29 1.23 -12.66 -18.87
CA LYS A 29 2.52 -12.43 -19.55
C LYS A 29 2.74 -10.97 -19.96
N ASN A 30 1.67 -10.26 -20.31
CA ASN A 30 1.72 -8.83 -20.63
C ASN A 30 2.10 -7.97 -19.41
N VAL A 31 1.65 -8.35 -18.21
CA VAL A 31 2.01 -7.68 -16.95
C VAL A 31 3.49 -7.90 -16.65
N VAL A 32 3.98 -9.15 -16.70
CA VAL A 32 5.41 -9.47 -16.50
C VAL A 32 6.27 -8.72 -17.52
N SER A 33 5.85 -8.67 -18.79
CA SER A 33 6.57 -7.95 -19.84
C SER A 33 6.60 -6.44 -19.60
N ALA A 34 5.48 -5.85 -19.16
CA ALA A 34 5.40 -4.42 -18.83
C ALA A 34 6.31 -4.06 -17.66
N PHE A 35 6.32 -4.88 -16.60
CA PHE A 35 7.23 -4.74 -15.47
C PHE A 35 8.70 -4.77 -15.92
N GLN A 36 9.10 -5.80 -16.68
CA GLN A 36 10.49 -5.95 -17.16
C GLN A 36 10.91 -4.81 -18.10
N ALA A 37 9.99 -4.28 -18.90
CA ALA A 37 10.26 -3.13 -19.77
C ALA A 37 10.47 -1.83 -18.97
N LYS A 38 9.70 -1.62 -17.91
CA LYS A 38 9.79 -0.43 -17.05
C LYS A 38 10.99 -0.48 -16.11
N PHE A 39 11.24 -1.63 -15.50
CA PHE A 39 12.26 -1.84 -14.45
C PHE A 39 13.33 -2.83 -14.92
N LYS A 40 14.00 -2.50 -16.03
CA LYS A 40 14.98 -3.39 -16.68
C LYS A 40 16.13 -3.75 -15.74
N GLY A 41 16.24 -5.04 -15.38
CA GLY A 41 17.26 -5.55 -14.47
C GLY A 41 16.85 -5.58 -13.00
N ALA A 42 15.58 -5.27 -12.68
CA ALA A 42 15.02 -5.48 -11.36
C ALA A 42 15.07 -6.96 -10.95
N LYS A 43 15.24 -7.20 -9.65
CA LYS A 43 15.18 -8.54 -9.05
C LYS A 43 13.85 -8.68 -8.31
N VAL A 44 12.96 -9.48 -8.86
CA VAL A 44 11.66 -9.78 -8.24
C VAL A 44 11.86 -10.52 -6.93
N LYS A 45 11.22 -10.04 -5.86
CA LYS A 45 11.11 -10.74 -4.57
C LYS A 45 9.80 -11.53 -4.50
N LYS A 46 8.69 -10.90 -4.91
CA LYS A 46 7.35 -11.46 -4.70
C LYS A 46 6.36 -10.85 -5.69
N TRP A 47 5.38 -11.66 -6.07
CA TRP A 47 4.18 -11.23 -6.78
C TRP A 47 2.96 -11.48 -5.89
N GLU A 48 2.04 -10.53 -5.89
CA GLU A 48 0.73 -10.66 -5.28
C GLU A 48 -0.37 -10.28 -6.24
N LYS A 49 -1.56 -10.80 -6.00
CA LYS A 49 -2.79 -10.37 -6.65
C LYS A 49 -3.71 -9.77 -5.61
N GLU A 50 -4.09 -8.52 -5.80
CA GLU A 50 -5.11 -7.86 -4.98
C GLU A 50 -6.26 -7.45 -5.89
N LYS A 51 -7.43 -8.07 -5.73
CA LYS A 51 -8.59 -7.86 -6.61
C LYS A 51 -8.22 -8.03 -8.09
N ASP A 52 -8.23 -6.91 -8.84
CA ASP A 52 -7.99 -6.82 -10.28
C ASP A 52 -6.59 -6.29 -10.62
N LYS A 53 -5.73 -6.06 -9.62
CA LYS A 53 -4.34 -5.63 -9.78
C LYS A 53 -3.34 -6.72 -9.40
N PHE A 54 -2.15 -6.59 -9.97
CA PHE A 54 -0.98 -7.42 -9.70
C PHE A 54 0.10 -6.51 -9.12
N GLU A 55 0.54 -6.83 -7.91
CA GLU A 55 1.61 -6.12 -7.24
C GLU A 55 2.90 -6.93 -7.35
N VAL A 56 4.01 -6.25 -7.59
CA VAL A 56 5.35 -6.85 -7.55
C VAL A 56 6.23 -6.08 -6.57
N GLU A 57 6.82 -6.80 -5.63
CA GLU A 57 7.90 -6.33 -4.77
C GLU A 57 9.24 -6.73 -5.39
N PHE A 58 10.20 -5.80 -5.49
CA PHE A 58 11.46 -6.03 -6.18
C PHE A 58 12.58 -5.11 -5.70
N ASP A 59 13.83 -5.54 -5.91
CA ASP A 59 15.00 -4.66 -5.76
C ASP A 59 15.34 -4.01 -7.11
N PHE A 60 15.50 -2.69 -7.11
CA PHE A 60 15.93 -1.92 -8.27
C PHE A 60 16.83 -0.74 -7.86
N ASN A 61 17.98 -0.58 -8.54
CA ASN A 61 18.95 0.47 -8.22
C ASN A 61 19.37 0.55 -6.73
N LYS A 62 19.43 -0.61 -6.05
CA LYS A 62 19.74 -0.75 -4.60
C LYS A 62 18.64 -0.28 -3.65
N ASN A 63 17.44 0.00 -4.15
CA ASN A 63 16.27 0.32 -3.35
C ASN A 63 15.26 -0.82 -3.43
N GLU A 64 14.54 -1.04 -2.34
CA GLU A 64 13.33 -1.84 -2.32
C GLU A 64 12.19 -1.02 -2.91
N MET A 65 11.42 -1.64 -3.80
CA MET A 65 10.33 -1.01 -4.54
C MET A 65 9.15 -1.96 -4.67
N SER A 66 7.95 -1.37 -4.74
CA SER A 66 6.74 -2.07 -5.18
C SER A 66 6.21 -1.40 -6.45
N ALA A 67 5.43 -2.15 -7.23
CA ALA A 67 4.69 -1.60 -8.35
C ALA A 67 3.39 -2.36 -8.59
N ASP A 68 2.32 -1.59 -8.75
CA ASP A 68 1.00 -2.09 -9.08
C ASP A 68 0.76 -2.02 -10.58
N PHE A 69 0.31 -3.14 -11.14
CA PHE A 69 -0.10 -3.24 -12.53
C PHE A 69 -1.55 -3.69 -12.64
N SER A 70 -2.29 -3.09 -13.57
CA SER A 70 -3.58 -3.63 -13.99
C SER A 70 -3.42 -4.94 -14.76
N ALA A 71 -4.49 -5.72 -14.89
CA ALA A 71 -4.50 -6.96 -15.66
C ALA A 71 -4.11 -6.80 -17.15
N ASP A 72 -4.28 -5.60 -17.73
CA ASP A 72 -3.85 -5.28 -19.10
C ASP A 72 -2.38 -4.82 -19.19
N GLY A 73 -1.65 -4.75 -18.07
CA GLY A 73 -0.22 -4.45 -18.02
C GLY A 73 0.11 -2.96 -17.95
N LYS A 74 -0.85 -2.10 -17.57
CA LYS A 74 -0.56 -0.69 -17.30
C LYS A 74 -0.01 -0.54 -15.89
N LEU A 75 1.06 0.23 -15.75
CA LEU A 75 1.53 0.67 -14.44
C LEU A 75 0.49 1.61 -13.84
N LEU A 76 -0.02 1.24 -12.66
CA LEU A 76 -0.96 2.04 -11.89
C LEU A 76 -0.21 2.94 -10.91
N GLU A 77 0.79 2.36 -10.24
CA GLU A 77 1.59 3.02 -9.21
C GLU A 77 2.93 2.30 -9.06
N SER A 78 3.95 3.03 -8.65
CA SER A 78 5.18 2.45 -8.12
C SER A 78 5.62 3.21 -6.89
N GLU A 79 6.09 2.47 -5.89
CA GLU A 79 6.57 3.04 -4.65
C GLU A 79 8.04 2.68 -4.47
N GLN A 80 8.78 3.64 -3.94
CA GLN A 80 10.16 3.45 -3.54
C GLN A 80 10.27 3.81 -2.08
N GLU A 81 10.73 2.88 -1.25
CA GLU A 81 11.07 3.20 0.13
C GLU A 81 12.17 4.29 0.14
N ILE A 82 11.98 5.28 0.99
CA ILE A 82 12.93 6.37 1.22
C ILE A 82 13.22 6.49 2.71
N LYS A 83 14.36 7.08 3.04
CA LYS A 83 14.61 7.42 4.44
C LYS A 83 13.65 8.52 4.86
N THR A 84 13.16 8.46 6.09
CA THR A 84 12.35 9.55 6.68
C THR A 84 13.04 10.91 6.64
N SER A 85 14.38 10.94 6.62
CA SER A 85 15.19 12.16 6.45
C SER A 85 15.06 12.80 5.06
N GLU A 86 14.52 12.09 4.07
CA GLU A 86 14.26 12.59 2.72
C GLU A 86 12.88 13.25 2.59
N LEU A 87 12.01 13.11 3.60
CA LEU A 87 10.76 13.86 3.67
C LEU A 87 11.03 15.36 3.82
N SER A 88 10.19 16.18 3.18
CA SER A 88 10.32 17.62 3.29
C SER A 88 10.03 18.12 4.71
N LYS A 89 10.59 19.28 5.06
CA LYS A 89 10.28 19.93 6.34
C LYS A 89 8.79 20.21 6.51
N THR A 90 8.09 20.55 5.42
CA THR A 90 6.63 20.75 5.42
C THR A 90 5.89 19.51 5.91
N ILE A 91 6.28 18.32 5.43
CA ILE A 91 5.66 17.04 5.83
C ILE A 91 5.95 16.77 7.30
N THR A 92 7.22 16.84 7.71
CA THR A 92 7.61 16.52 9.10
C THR A 92 7.03 17.51 10.11
N ASP A 93 6.90 18.79 9.77
CA ASP A 93 6.21 19.79 10.58
C ASP A 93 4.71 19.49 10.69
N TYR A 94 4.05 19.10 9.59
CA TYR A 94 2.64 18.71 9.59
C TYR A 94 2.40 17.52 10.51
N ILE A 95 3.25 16.48 10.44
CA ILE A 95 3.14 15.29 11.29
C ILE A 95 3.33 15.67 12.76
N THR A 96 4.38 16.42 13.07
CA THR A 96 4.68 16.87 14.45
C THR A 96 3.50 17.65 15.04
N LYS A 97 2.87 18.52 14.25
CA LYS A 97 1.75 19.36 14.68
C LYS A 97 0.45 18.58 14.87
N ASN A 98 0.10 17.69 13.93
CA ASN A 98 -1.23 17.08 13.85
C ASN A 98 -1.31 15.67 14.46
N TYR A 99 -0.16 15.00 14.59
CA TYR A 99 -0.05 13.62 15.08
C TYR A 99 0.87 13.55 16.30
N ALA A 100 0.67 14.46 17.25
CA ALA A 100 1.46 14.53 18.47
C ALA A 100 1.43 13.20 19.26
N GLY A 101 2.62 12.68 19.55
CA GLY A 101 2.81 11.40 20.23
C GLY A 101 2.68 10.16 19.34
N TYR A 102 2.49 10.33 18.03
CA TYR A 102 2.74 9.26 17.06
C TYR A 102 4.24 9.21 16.72
N LYS A 103 4.74 8.02 16.40
CA LYS A 103 6.07 7.79 15.87
C LYS A 103 6.00 7.84 14.35
N LEU A 104 6.97 8.49 13.72
CA LEU A 104 7.21 8.40 12.29
C LEU A 104 7.90 7.07 12.00
N GLY A 105 7.25 6.23 11.19
CA GLY A 105 7.71 4.92 10.77
C GLY A 105 8.39 4.98 9.40
N GLU A 106 7.95 4.11 8.50
CA GLU A 106 8.41 4.05 7.12
C GLU A 106 7.97 5.29 6.31
N ALA A 107 8.68 5.52 5.20
CA ALA A 107 8.36 6.58 4.27
C ALA A 107 8.59 6.08 2.84
N ALA A 108 7.73 6.50 1.92
CA ALA A 108 7.85 6.12 0.52
C ALA A 108 7.68 7.34 -0.40
N LYS A 109 8.37 7.30 -1.53
CA LYS A 109 8.07 8.12 -2.68
C LYS A 109 7.19 7.33 -3.62
N ILE A 110 6.02 7.87 -3.90
CA ILE A 110 5.01 7.26 -4.77
C ILE A 110 5.03 7.98 -6.11
N MET A 111 4.98 7.21 -7.19
CA MET A 111 4.77 7.72 -8.55
C MET A 111 3.52 7.07 -9.14
N GLY A 112 2.48 7.87 -9.36
CA GLY A 112 1.24 7.42 -9.97
C GLY A 112 1.35 7.21 -11.49
N ALA A 113 0.33 6.59 -12.07
CA ALA A 113 0.24 6.34 -13.52
C ALA A 113 0.37 7.59 -14.40
N ASP A 114 -0.04 8.76 -13.90
CA ASP A 114 0.08 10.05 -14.59
C ASP A 114 1.45 10.72 -14.43
N GLY A 115 2.38 10.05 -13.73
CA GLY A 115 3.72 10.55 -13.42
C GLY A 115 3.75 11.56 -12.27
N LYS A 116 2.63 11.84 -11.60
CA LYS A 116 2.64 12.69 -10.41
C LYS A 116 3.36 11.98 -9.27
N ILE A 117 4.11 12.78 -8.52
CA ILE A 117 4.80 12.35 -7.33
C ILE A 117 3.99 12.71 -6.11
N SER A 118 3.86 11.75 -5.20
CA SER A 118 3.39 11.95 -3.83
C SER A 118 4.38 11.31 -2.86
N PHE A 119 4.24 11.66 -1.59
CA PHE A 119 5.02 11.08 -0.52
C PHE A 119 4.10 10.44 0.50
N GLU A 120 4.52 9.30 1.00
CA GLU A 120 3.89 8.61 2.10
C GLU A 120 4.76 8.71 3.34
N ALA A 121 4.11 8.90 4.49
CA ALA A 121 4.73 8.81 5.79
C ALA A 121 3.82 8.00 6.72
N GLU A 122 4.32 6.84 7.16
CA GLU A 122 3.65 6.01 8.14
C GLU A 122 3.74 6.69 9.52
N VAL A 123 2.62 6.76 10.23
CA VAL A 123 2.58 7.19 11.61
C VAL A 123 1.91 6.14 12.49
N SER A 124 2.50 5.87 13.66
CA SER A 124 1.99 4.85 14.57
C SER A 124 1.94 5.30 16.03
N LYS A 125 0.92 4.85 16.77
CA LYS A 125 0.75 5.08 18.20
C LYS A 125 0.05 3.90 18.85
N GLY A 126 0.81 3.13 19.63
CA GLY A 126 0.31 1.88 20.21
C GLY A 126 -0.02 0.89 19.10
N LYS A 127 -1.30 0.51 18.97
CA LYS A 127 -1.79 -0.37 17.90
C LYS A 127 -2.28 0.40 16.67
N GLU A 128 -2.45 1.70 16.75
CA GLU A 128 -2.86 2.49 15.60
C GLU A 128 -1.68 2.69 14.66
N LYS A 129 -1.89 2.39 13.37
CA LYS A 129 -0.93 2.57 12.28
C LYS A 129 -1.72 3.12 11.09
N MET A 130 -1.18 4.11 10.41
CA MET A 130 -1.79 4.71 9.23
C MET A 130 -0.74 5.41 8.38
N ASP A 131 -1.03 5.53 7.11
CA ASP A 131 -0.14 6.17 6.14
C ASP A 131 -0.72 7.52 5.75
N LEU A 132 0.11 8.55 5.83
CA LEU A 132 -0.25 9.91 5.49
C LEU A 132 0.32 10.24 4.12
N ILE A 133 -0.57 10.58 3.19
CA ILE A 133 -0.20 10.90 1.81
C ILE A 133 -0.12 12.41 1.63
N PHE A 134 0.98 12.87 1.03
CA PHE A 134 1.28 14.26 0.75
C PHE A 134 1.56 14.46 -0.75
N ASP A 135 1.28 15.64 -1.27
CA ASP A 135 1.68 16.01 -2.62
C ASP A 135 3.20 16.30 -2.71
N ASP A 136 3.68 16.58 -3.91
CA ASP A 136 5.08 16.92 -4.20
C ASP A 136 5.60 18.19 -3.48
N LYS A 137 4.69 19.02 -2.96
CA LYS A 137 4.98 20.23 -2.17
C LYS A 137 4.90 19.98 -0.66
N GLY A 138 4.51 18.78 -0.25
CA GLY A 138 4.32 18.40 1.14
C GLY A 138 2.97 18.82 1.74
N ASN A 139 1.98 19.18 0.93
CA ASN A 139 0.63 19.42 1.41
C ASN A 139 -0.06 18.08 1.67
N PHE A 140 -0.73 17.96 2.80
CA PHE A 140 -1.49 16.77 3.15
C PHE A 140 -2.65 16.54 2.17
N ILE A 141 -2.79 15.32 1.65
CA ILE A 141 -3.87 14.89 0.77
C ILE A 141 -4.88 14.04 1.53
N LYS A 142 -4.44 12.92 2.11
CA LYS A 142 -5.31 11.93 2.73
C LYS A 142 -4.53 11.05 3.72
N LYS A 143 -5.29 10.27 4.50
CA LYS A 143 -4.74 9.15 5.28
C LYS A 143 -5.31 7.83 4.75
N ASN A 144 -4.47 6.81 4.68
CA ASN A 144 -4.87 5.43 4.47
C ASN A 144 -4.68 4.68 5.79
N VAL A 145 -5.60 3.78 6.13
CA VAL A 145 -5.46 2.92 7.31
C VAL A 145 -5.31 1.50 6.78
N GLU A 146 -4.12 0.94 6.90
CA GLU A 146 -3.93 -0.47 6.61
C GLU A 146 -4.83 -1.30 7.53
N PRO A 147 -5.63 -2.23 7.00
CA PRO A 147 -6.29 -3.24 7.82
C PRO A 147 -5.22 -3.97 8.62
N GLN A 148 -5.34 -4.00 9.94
CA GLN A 148 -4.41 -4.80 10.74
C GLN A 148 -4.58 -6.26 10.36
N ASP A 149 -3.54 -6.84 9.77
CA ASP A 149 -3.42 -8.30 9.68
C ASP A 149 -3.51 -8.84 11.10
N LYS A 150 -4.68 -9.38 11.45
CA LYS A 150 -4.76 -10.30 12.56
C LYS A 150 -3.90 -11.48 12.13
N LYS A 151 -2.67 -11.54 12.66
CA LYS A 151 -1.92 -12.78 12.73
C LYS A 151 -2.92 -13.80 13.26
N GLU A 152 -3.27 -14.79 12.43
CA GLU A 152 -3.89 -16.00 12.94
C GLU A 152 -2.93 -16.52 14.01
N ASP A 153 -3.33 -16.41 15.27
CA ASP A 153 -2.74 -17.21 16.33
C ASP A 153 -2.94 -18.66 15.89
N LYS A 154 -1.85 -19.25 15.38
CA LYS A 154 -1.78 -20.69 15.15
C LYS A 154 -1.59 -21.31 16.53
N ASP A 155 -2.70 -21.70 17.14
CA ASP A 155 -2.71 -22.72 18.19
C ASP A 155 -2.25 -24.08 17.64
#